data_AF-A0A7S2IQI7-F1
#
_entry.id   AF-A0A7S2IQI7-F1
#
_cell.length_a   1.000
_cell.length_b   1.000
_cell.length_c   1.000
_cell.angle_alpha   90.00
_cell.angle_beta   90.00
_cell.angle_gamma   90.00
#
_symmetry.space_group_name_H-M   'P 1'
#
loop_
_entity.id
_entity.type
_entity.pdbx_description
1 polymer ?
#
loop_
_entity_poly.entity_id
_entity_poly.type
_entity_poly.pdbx_seq_one_letter_code
_entity_poly.pdbx_strand_id
1 'polypeptide(L)'
;NDEELRYQAAKSLYQTSDAHAMSALIRAMQDKTDHRLVRIASVESSCVTLSAVQLCAGVVQDKEDDKEVRLQAAESLFPASDAYAVSALAGVVQDKEDNNLCREPAAC
;
A
#
# COMPACT_ATOMS: atom_id res chain seq x y z
N ASN A 1 5.97 11.83 20.11
CA ASN A 1 5.29 11.55 18.84
C ASN A 1 4.65 10.19 18.90
N ASP A 2 3.33 10.15 18.88
CA ASP A 2 2.55 8.92 18.81
C ASP A 2 2.72 8.25 17.42
N GLU A 3 2.84 9.05 16.37
CA GLU A 3 2.98 8.60 14.96
C GLU A 3 4.25 7.78 14.70
N GLU A 4 5.43 8.25 15.12
CA GLU A 4 6.68 7.50 14.97
C GLU A 4 6.63 6.18 15.75
N LEU A 5 5.99 6.20 16.92
CA LEU A 5 5.83 5.02 17.76
C LEU A 5 4.91 3.99 17.10
N ARG A 6 3.84 4.46 16.43
CA ARG A 6 2.95 3.62 15.61
C ARG A 6 3.62 3.11 14.34
N TYR A 7 4.45 3.92 13.68
CA TYR A 7 5.26 3.49 12.52
C TYR A 7 6.20 2.33 12.91
N GLN A 8 6.96 2.50 13.99
CA GLN A 8 7.85 1.45 14.51
C GLN A 8 7.07 0.22 14.97
N ALA A 9 5.89 0.41 15.57
CA ALA A 9 5.01 -0.69 15.95
C ALA A 9 4.53 -1.48 14.73
N ALA A 10 4.07 -0.80 13.67
CA ALA A 10 3.64 -1.44 12.42
C ALA A 10 4.78 -2.27 11.80
N LYS A 11 5.99 -1.70 11.75
CA LYS A 11 7.18 -2.38 11.24
C LYS A 11 7.62 -3.57 12.09
N SER A 12 7.49 -3.47 13.42
CA SER A 12 7.80 -4.58 14.34
C SER A 12 6.76 -5.70 14.24
N LEU A 13 5.48 -5.34 14.07
CA LEU A 13 4.35 -6.26 13.88
C LEU A 13 4.47 -7.09 12.59
N TYR A 14 5.06 -6.52 11.53
CA TYR A 14 5.41 -7.31 10.35
C TYR A 14 6.42 -8.42 10.65
N GLN A 15 7.48 -8.09 11.39
CA GLN A 15 8.57 -9.02 11.67
C GLN A 15 8.12 -10.25 12.49
N THR A 16 7.02 -10.13 13.24
CA THR A 16 6.52 -11.24 14.05
C THR A 16 5.70 -12.26 13.25
N SER A 17 5.31 -11.97 12.00
CA SER A 17 4.48 -12.85 11.15
C SER A 17 3.17 -13.31 11.81
N ASP A 18 2.66 -12.54 12.78
CA ASP A 18 1.41 -12.85 13.49
C ASP A 18 0.20 -12.49 12.61
N ALA A 19 -0.77 -13.41 12.48
CA ALA A 19 -1.99 -13.17 11.70
C ALA A 19 -2.86 -12.01 12.24
N HIS A 20 -2.85 -11.77 13.55
CA HIS A 20 -3.52 -10.62 14.17
C HIS A 20 -2.79 -9.32 13.85
N ALA A 21 -1.45 -9.35 13.82
CA ALA A 21 -0.63 -8.22 13.43
C ALA A 21 -0.92 -7.82 11.97
N MET A 22 -0.98 -8.80 11.06
CA MET A 22 -1.35 -8.55 9.66
C MET A 22 -2.77 -7.97 9.53
N SER A 23 -3.73 -8.46 10.32
CA SER A 23 -5.10 -7.91 10.31
C SER A 23 -5.15 -6.45 10.78
N ALA A 24 -4.34 -6.09 11.77
CA ALA A 24 -4.23 -4.72 12.25
C ALA A 24 -3.58 -3.80 11.20
N LEU A 25 -2.52 -4.25 10.53
CA LEU A 25 -1.86 -3.53 9.44
C LEU A 25 -2.81 -3.28 8.26
N ILE A 26 -3.57 -4.32 7.86
CA ILE A 26 -4.60 -4.20 6.82
C ILE A 26 -5.63 -3.12 7.20
N ARG A 27 -6.09 -3.11 8.45
CA ARG A 27 -7.07 -2.14 8.91
C ARG A 27 -6.50 -0.72 8.91
N ALA A 28 -5.26 -0.55 9.36
CA ALA A 28 -4.57 0.73 9.34
C ALA A 28 -4.37 1.26 7.91
N MET A 29 -4.02 0.38 6.95
CA MET A 29 -3.89 0.75 5.54
C MET A 29 -5.20 1.32 4.96
N GLN A 30 -6.35 0.74 5.32
CA GLN A 30 -7.67 1.19 4.85
C GLN A 30 -8.21 2.41 5.58
N ASP A 31 -7.68 2.73 6.75
CA ASP A 31 -8.14 3.86 7.54
C ASP A 31 -7.60 5.17 6.97
N LYS A 32 -8.37 5.79 6.08
CA LYS A 32 -8.04 7.09 5.48
C LYS A 32 -7.97 8.24 6.50
N THR A 33 -8.48 8.05 7.71
CA THR A 33 -8.39 9.05 8.79
C THR A 33 -7.10 8.91 9.61
N ASP A 34 -6.38 7.80 9.45
CA ASP A 34 -5.12 7.57 10.12
C ASP A 34 -3.97 8.33 9.44
N HIS A 35 -2.87 8.48 10.17
CA HIS A 35 -1.73 9.24 9.71
C HIS A 35 -1.08 8.55 8.50
N ARG A 36 -0.80 9.32 7.44
CA ARG A 36 -0.14 8.87 6.21
C ARG A 36 1.03 7.92 6.46
N LEU A 37 1.92 8.26 7.40
CA LEU A 37 3.11 7.44 7.72
C LEU A 37 2.75 6.04 8.24
N VAL A 38 1.68 5.92 9.03
CA VAL A 38 1.21 4.62 9.54
C VAL A 38 0.65 3.77 8.40
N ARG A 39 -0.06 4.40 7.46
CA ARG A 39 -0.60 3.74 6.27
C ARG A 39 0.53 3.26 5.35
N ILE A 40 1.54 4.10 5.09
CA ILE A 40 2.75 3.74 4.33
C ILE A 40 3.45 2.55 4.97
N ALA A 41 3.70 2.60 6.28
CA ALA A 41 4.32 1.48 6.99
C ALA A 41 3.52 0.18 6.85
N SER A 42 2.19 0.30 6.88
CA SER A 42 1.29 -0.83 6.76
C SER A 42 1.34 -1.45 5.35
N VAL A 43 1.48 -0.62 4.31
CA VAL A 43 1.68 -1.06 2.92
C VAL A 43 3.00 -1.80 2.76
N GLU A 44 4.11 -1.19 3.18
CA GLU A 44 5.44 -1.80 3.12
C GLU A 44 5.48 -3.16 3.84
N SER A 45 4.80 -3.22 4.99
CA SER A 45 4.71 -4.38 5.86
C SER A 45 3.78 -5.48 5.34
N SER A 46 2.82 -5.18 4.48
CA SER A 46 1.79 -6.18 4.10
C SER A 46 2.14 -6.92 2.80
N CYS A 47 3.13 -6.45 2.04
CA CYS A 47 3.51 -6.83 0.67
C CYS A 47 3.75 -8.34 0.40
N VAL A 48 3.80 -9.18 1.44
CA VAL A 48 4.08 -10.62 1.31
C VAL A 48 2.81 -11.47 1.19
N THR A 49 1.62 -10.94 1.49
CA THR A 49 0.37 -11.74 1.47
C THR A 49 -0.53 -11.41 0.28
N LEU A 50 -1.18 -12.44 -0.29
CA LEU A 50 -2.18 -12.29 -1.35
C LEU A 50 -3.30 -11.30 -0.97
N SER A 51 -3.73 -11.32 0.29
CA SER A 51 -4.75 -10.39 0.80
C SER A 51 -4.29 -8.93 0.72
N ALA A 52 -3.00 -8.67 0.98
CA ALA A 52 -2.44 -7.33 0.89
C ALA A 52 -2.31 -6.84 -0.55
N VAL A 53 -2.03 -7.74 -1.50
CA VAL A 53 -1.96 -7.38 -2.93
C VAL A 53 -3.29 -6.80 -3.41
N GLN A 54 -4.42 -7.42 -3.05
CA GLN A 54 -5.74 -6.91 -3.42
C GLN A 54 -6.05 -5.55 -2.78
N LEU A 55 -5.60 -5.36 -1.54
CA LEU A 55 -5.75 -4.09 -0.82
C LEU A 55 -4.92 -2.98 -1.44
N CYS A 56 -3.63 -3.23 -1.68
CA CYS A 56 -2.74 -2.29 -2.35
C CYS A 56 -3.27 -1.93 -3.74
N ALA A 57 -3.83 -2.89 -4.49
CA ALA A 57 -4.47 -2.63 -5.78
C ALA A 57 -5.64 -1.64 -5.65
N GLY A 58 -6.48 -1.80 -4.63
CA GLY A 58 -7.56 -0.86 -4.33
C GLY A 58 -7.05 0.54 -3.99
N VAL A 59 -6.01 0.64 -3.14
CA VAL A 59 -5.38 1.92 -2.76
C VAL A 59 -4.78 2.61 -4.00
N VAL A 60 -4.06 1.89 -4.84
CA VAL A 60 -3.44 2.42 -6.07
C VAL A 60 -4.48 3.01 -7.02
N GLN A 61 -5.65 2.38 -7.15
CA GLN A 61 -6.74 2.85 -8.01
C GLN A 61 -7.58 3.99 -7.41
N ASP A 62 -7.44 4.26 -6.12
CA ASP A 62 -8.22 5.27 -5.42
C ASP A 62 -7.61 6.68 -5.59
N LYS A 63 -8.09 7.42 -6.59
CA LYS A 63 -7.57 8.75 -6.93
C LYS A 63 -7.73 9.80 -5.83
N GLU A 64 -8.69 9.61 -4.95
CA GLU A 64 -8.97 10.53 -3.84
C GLU A 64 -8.06 10.25 -2.62
N ASP A 65 -7.25 9.19 -2.69
CA ASP A 65 -6.34 8.82 -1.62
C ASP A 65 -5.01 9.60 -1.67
N ASP A 66 -4.27 9.57 -0.56
CA ASP A 66 -2.99 10.25 -0.43
C ASP A 66 -1.97 9.73 -1.45
N LYS A 67 -1.38 10.67 -2.20
CA LYS A 67 -0.48 10.38 -3.32
C LYS A 67 0.74 9.55 -2.92
N GLU A 68 1.28 9.76 -1.72
CA GLU A 68 2.42 8.97 -1.23
C GLU A 68 2.01 7.57 -0.81
N VAL A 69 0.84 7.42 -0.18
CA VAL A 69 0.28 6.10 0.17
C VAL A 69 0.03 5.29 -1.12
N ARG A 70 -0.53 5.93 -2.15
CA ARG A 70 -0.74 5.33 -3.47
C ARG A 70 0.56 4.92 -4.15
N LEU A 71 1.59 5.78 -4.10
CA LEU A 71 2.92 5.47 -4.61
C LEU A 71 3.50 4.23 -3.92
N GLN A 72 3.49 4.19 -2.58
CA GLN A 72 4.04 3.04 -1.85
C GLN A 72 3.30 1.75 -2.17
N ALA A 73 1.98 1.84 -2.37
CA ALA A 73 1.17 0.69 -2.75
C ALA A 73 1.53 0.22 -4.17
N ALA A 74 1.78 1.12 -5.12
CA ALA A 74 2.22 0.76 -6.47
C ALA A 74 3.60 0.07 -6.46
N GLU A 75 4.56 0.61 -5.70
CA GLU A 75 5.89 -0.01 -5.51
C GLU A 75 5.80 -1.39 -4.86
N SER A 76 4.87 -1.57 -3.92
CA SER A 76 4.64 -2.86 -3.26
C SER A 76 3.99 -3.88 -4.21
N LEU A 77 3.13 -3.43 -5.13
CA LEU A 77 2.53 -4.31 -6.14
C LEU A 77 3.51 -4.73 -7.22
N PHE A 78 4.54 -3.94 -7.50
CA PHE A 78 5.51 -4.20 -8.56
C PHE A 78 6.15 -5.61 -8.52
N PRO A 79 6.71 -6.07 -7.38
CA PRO A 79 7.24 -7.43 -7.28
C PRO A 79 6.16 -8.51 -7.22
N ALA A 80 4.90 -8.16 -6.95
CA ALA A 80 3.82 -9.14 -6.90
C ALA A 80 3.47 -9.57 -8.32
N SER A 81 3.85 -10.80 -8.71
CA SER A 81 3.49 -11.42 -10.00
C SER A 81 1.99 -11.82 -10.08
N ASP A 82 1.13 -11.10 -9.38
CA ASP A 82 -0.30 -11.36 -9.29
C ASP A 82 -1.03 -10.63 -10.42
N ALA A 83 -1.98 -11.31 -11.07
CA ALA A 83 -2.72 -10.74 -12.19
C ALA A 83 -3.54 -9.49 -11.79
N TYR A 84 -4.02 -9.41 -10.54
CA TYR A 84 -4.70 -8.22 -10.03
C TYR A 84 -3.73 -7.05 -9.86
N ALA A 85 -2.52 -7.30 -9.36
CA ALA A 85 -1.49 -6.27 -9.22
C ALA A 85 -1.17 -5.64 -10.58
N VAL A 86 -0.93 -6.48 -11.58
CA VAL A 86 -0.64 -6.05 -12.95
C VAL A 86 -1.80 -5.26 -13.55
N SER A 87 -3.05 -5.72 -13.37
CA SER A 87 -4.22 -5.01 -13.88
C SER A 87 -4.41 -3.65 -13.21
N ALA A 88 -4.13 -3.54 -11.91
CA ALA A 88 -4.26 -2.28 -11.18
C ALA A 88 -3.21 -1.25 -11.61
N LEU A 89 -1.95 -1.68 -11.71
CA LEU A 89 -0.85 -0.85 -12.20
C LEU A 89 -1.10 -0.39 -13.65
N ALA A 90 -1.54 -1.30 -14.53
CA ALA A 90 -1.88 -0.96 -15.92
C ALA A 90 -2.97 0.11 -16.00
N GLY A 91 -3.98 0.05 -15.13
CA GLY A 91 -5.02 1.07 -15.03
C GLY A 91 -4.46 2.45 -14.70
N VAL A 92 -3.53 2.53 -13.75
CA VAL A 92 -2.87 3.79 -13.36
C VAL A 92 -1.98 4.33 -14.48
N VAL A 93 -1.20 3.49 -15.16
CA VAL A 93 -0.34 3.94 -16.27
C VAL A 93 -1.14 4.52 -17.44
N GLN A 94 -2.25 3.86 -17.80
CA GLN A 94 -3.13 4.27 -18.89
C GLN A 94 -3.89 5.56 -18.58
N ASP A 95 -4.08 5.87 -17.31
CA ASP A 95 -4.71 7.09 -16.87
C ASP A 95 -3.78 8.30 -17.00
N LYS A 96 -4.03 9.12 -18.03
CA LYS A 96 -3.19 10.29 -18.33
C LYS A 96 -3.42 11.47 -17.39
N GLU A 97 -4.53 11.46 -16.65
CA GLU A 97 -4.87 12.50 -15.68
C GLU A 97 -4.39 12.13 -14.27
N ASP A 98 -3.93 10.89 -14.08
CA ASP A 98 -3.40 10.44 -12.81
C ASP A 98 -1.99 11.01 -12.54
N ASN A 99 -1.63 11.04 -11.26
CA ASN A 99 -0.40 11.61 -10.79
C ASN A 99 0.82 10.87 -11.34
N ASN A 100 1.76 11.61 -11.94
CA ASN A 100 3.01 11.07 -12.48
C ASN A 100 3.77 10.22 -11.44
N LEU A 101 3.71 10.58 -10.15
CA LEU A 101 4.34 9.80 -9.08
C LEU A 101 3.83 8.35 -9.03
N CYS A 102 2.54 8.12 -9.25
CA CYS A 102 1.97 6.76 -9.23
C CYS A 102 2.17 6.02 -10.57
N ARG A 103 2.41 6.75 -11.66
CA ARG A 103 2.55 6.20 -13.02
C ARG A 103 3.93 5.65 -13.32
N GLU A 104 4.99 6.28 -12.81
CA GLU A 104 6.37 5.84 -13.02
C GLU A 104 6.66 4.43 -12.47
N PRO A 105 6.33 4.10 -11.20
CA PRO A 105 6.54 2.75 -10.68
C PRO A 105 5.66 1.70 -11.37
N ALA A 106 4.48 2.12 -11.86
CA ALA A 106 3.53 1.22 -12.49
C ALA A 106 3.90 0.85 -13.95
N ALA A 107 4.86 1.54 -14.57
CA ALA A 107 5.21 1.41 -15.99
C ALA A 107 6.44 0.54 -16.29
N CYS A 108 7.21 0.14 -15.27
CA CYS A 108 8.38 -0.74 -15.41
C CYS A 108 8.00 -2.22 -15.53
#